data_AF-A0AAU0MVE9-F1
#
_entry.id   AF-A0AAU0MVE9-F1
#
_cell.length_a   1.000
_cell.length_b   1.000
_cell.length_c   1.000
_cell.angle_alpha   90.00
_cell.angle_beta   90.00
_cell.angle_gamma   90.00
#
_symmetry.space_group_name_H-M   'P 1'
#
loop_
_entity.id
_entity.type
_entity.pdbx_description
1 polymer ?
#
loop_
_entity_poly.entity_id
_entity_poly.type
_entity_poly.pdbx_seq_one_letter_code
_entity_poly.pdbx_strand_id
1 'polypeptide(L)'
;MLVAVSPLRALATEARAPEWKLSFAAGRGVIENPIAGKSDGETLFLPSYSYYGDRFFISNLTVGYTLLEERNFYVDLVAQPNEDGLFYHLDSSTMTMGSLNAFLTHIGGAGEAIERDISVVAGPSVTLVGKYADLSLASFHDITAVHYGSETHLSLDKQFPLFGGTFGYSLGAVQKDEDLVRYYYHVTEEEAGLMARAYARYYPPGDVVDRYARLHFSYPLSANLDVRFGAKYTQFDMEGRLPLLMDTSETLSWFAGIQYSIGSGQ
;
A
#
# COMPACT_ATOMS: atom_id res chain seq x y z
N MET A 1 0.10 1.14 2.55
CA MET A 1 -0.71 2.37 2.73
C MET A 1 -2.06 2.11 2.09
N LEU A 2 -3.17 2.19 2.82
CA LEU A 2 -4.43 1.58 2.37
C LEU A 2 -5.13 2.39 1.27
N VAL A 3 -5.03 1.91 0.02
CA VAL A 3 -6.02 2.21 -1.01
C VAL A 3 -7.26 1.37 -0.69
N ALA A 4 -8.21 1.97 0.01
CA ALA A 4 -9.60 1.66 -0.25
C ALA A 4 -10.05 2.72 -1.25
N VAL A 5 -10.01 2.40 -2.55
CA VAL A 5 -10.84 3.15 -3.50
C VAL A 5 -12.27 2.88 -3.04
N SER A 6 -12.82 3.75 -2.20
CA SER A 6 -14.25 3.70 -1.91
C SER A 6 -14.93 3.95 -3.26
N PRO A 7 -15.77 3.03 -3.77
CA PRO A 7 -16.60 3.38 -4.89
C PRO A 7 -17.61 4.39 -4.38
N LEU A 8 -17.32 5.67 -4.64
CA LEU A 8 -18.26 6.76 -4.48
C LEU A 8 -19.44 6.49 -5.40
N ARG A 9 -20.49 5.85 -4.85
CA ARG A 9 -21.77 5.70 -5.54
C ARG A 9 -22.47 7.05 -5.59
N ALA A 10 -22.64 7.61 -6.78
CA ALA A 10 -23.94 8.13 -7.26
C ALA A 10 -23.87 8.52 -8.75
N LEU A 11 -24.81 7.99 -9.53
CA LEU A 11 -25.17 8.47 -10.86
C LEU A 11 -25.95 9.79 -10.73
N ALA A 12 -25.50 10.86 -11.37
CA ALA A 12 -26.29 11.71 -12.28
C ALA A 12 -25.48 12.95 -12.69
N THR A 13 -25.79 13.41 -13.90
CA THR A 13 -25.23 14.49 -14.69
C THR A 13 -25.27 15.87 -14.02
N GLU A 14 -24.45 16.10 -13.01
CA GLU A 14 -24.10 17.42 -12.49
C GLU A 14 -22.61 17.42 -12.20
N ALA A 15 -21.88 18.46 -12.63
CA ALA A 15 -20.45 18.59 -12.34
C ALA A 15 -20.28 18.60 -10.82
N ARG A 16 -19.78 17.49 -10.26
CA ARG A 16 -19.60 17.32 -8.83
C ARG A 16 -18.51 18.29 -8.40
N ALA A 17 -18.79 19.12 -7.39
CA ALA A 17 -17.74 19.95 -6.81
C ALA A 17 -16.63 19.03 -6.28
N PRO A 18 -15.34 19.35 -6.49
CA PRO A 18 -14.24 18.52 -6.01
C PRO A 18 -14.34 18.23 -4.52
N GLU A 19 -14.21 16.95 -4.16
CA GLU A 19 -14.25 16.48 -2.79
C GLU A 19 -12.84 16.30 -2.27
N TRP A 20 -12.48 17.05 -1.24
CA TRP A 20 -11.21 16.86 -0.55
C TRP A 20 -11.46 16.53 0.92
N LYS A 21 -10.57 15.71 1.48
CA LYS A 21 -10.58 15.35 2.89
C LYS A 21 -9.14 15.27 3.39
N LEU A 22 -8.87 15.98 4.47
CA LEU A 22 -7.63 15.87 5.23
C LEU A 22 -7.98 15.27 6.58
N SER A 23 -7.25 14.24 6.99
CA SER A 23 -7.46 13.62 8.29
C SER A 23 -6.15 13.39 9.02
N PHE A 24 -6.22 13.47 10.34
CA PHE A 24 -5.11 13.27 11.25
C PHE A 24 -5.52 12.26 12.30
N ALA A 25 -4.88 11.10 12.30
CA ALA A 25 -5.10 10.08 13.31
C ALA A 25 -3.98 10.10 14.34
N ALA A 26 -4.35 10.14 15.62
CA ALA A 26 -3.44 9.95 16.75
C ALA A 26 -3.77 8.61 17.41
N GLY A 27 -2.76 7.79 17.64
CA GLY A 27 -2.96 6.42 18.11
C GLY A 27 -1.66 5.65 18.24
N ARG A 28 -1.73 4.34 18.04
CA ARG A 28 -0.55 3.49 17.88
C ARG A 28 -0.73 2.64 16.63
N GLY A 29 0.30 2.60 15.80
CA GLY A 29 0.38 1.70 14.66
C GLY A 29 1.73 1.01 14.58
N VAL A 30 1.72 -0.22 14.07
CA VAL A 30 2.89 -1.07 13.87
C VAL A 30 2.79 -1.68 12.47
N ILE A 31 3.92 -1.73 11.76
CA ILE A 31 4.11 -2.42 10.49
C ILE A 31 5.27 -3.39 10.71
N GLU A 32 4.95 -4.67 10.84
CA GLU A 32 5.98 -5.71 10.90
C GLU A 32 6.80 -5.74 9.61
N ASN A 33 8.13 -5.80 9.78
CA ASN A 33 9.07 -5.80 8.66
C ASN A 33 9.41 -7.23 8.24
N PRO A 34 9.14 -7.63 6.98
CA PRO A 34 9.50 -8.95 6.49
C PRO A 34 11.01 -9.11 6.24
N ILE A 35 11.76 -8.01 6.13
CA ILE A 35 13.18 -8.05 5.76
C ILE A 35 14.03 -8.42 6.98
N ALA A 36 14.82 -9.48 6.84
CA ALA A 36 15.66 -10.02 7.91
C ALA A 36 16.64 -8.96 8.42
N GLY A 37 16.66 -8.76 9.75
CA GLY A 37 17.55 -7.79 10.41
C GLY A 37 17.10 -6.33 10.34
N LYS A 38 16.00 -6.00 9.64
CA LYS A 38 15.36 -4.68 9.69
C LYS A 38 14.32 -4.62 10.82
N SER A 39 14.14 -3.45 11.41
CA SER A 39 13.14 -3.26 12.48
C SER A 39 11.75 -2.98 11.92
N ASP A 40 10.74 -3.31 12.72
CA ASP A 40 9.36 -2.92 12.48
C ASP A 40 9.21 -1.40 12.45
N GLY A 41 8.25 -0.92 11.66
CA GLY A 41 7.85 0.49 11.65
C GLY A 41 6.82 0.75 12.74
N GLU A 42 7.05 1.71 13.60
CA GLU A 42 6.05 2.17 14.59
C GLU A 42 5.65 3.63 14.32
N THR A 43 4.38 3.97 14.55
CA THR A 43 3.93 5.36 14.49
C THR A 43 2.87 5.66 15.55
N LEU A 44 2.89 6.90 16.06
CA LEU A 44 1.85 7.44 16.92
C LEU A 44 0.88 8.38 16.19
N PHE A 45 1.19 8.70 14.93
CA PHE A 45 0.48 9.70 14.16
C PHE A 45 0.41 9.32 12.68
N LEU A 46 -0.80 9.34 12.12
CA LEU A 46 -1.04 8.97 10.74
C LEU A 46 -1.88 10.04 10.04
N PRO A 47 -1.27 10.91 9.22
CA PRO A 47 -2.03 11.78 8.34
C PRO A 47 -2.56 11.00 7.14
N SER A 48 -3.68 11.46 6.61
CA SER A 48 -4.25 10.97 5.36
C SER A 48 -4.87 12.12 4.60
N TYR A 49 -4.79 12.07 3.28
CA TYR A 49 -5.36 13.07 2.41
C TYR A 49 -6.02 12.39 1.23
N SER A 50 -7.16 12.91 0.81
CA SER A 50 -7.80 12.54 -0.44
C SER A 50 -8.34 13.75 -1.16
N TYR A 51 -8.30 13.70 -2.49
CA TYR A 51 -8.87 14.66 -3.41
C TYR A 51 -9.50 13.91 -4.57
N TYR A 52 -10.78 14.16 -4.86
CA TYR A 52 -11.52 13.58 -5.96
C TYR A 52 -12.12 14.72 -6.79
N GLY A 53 -11.57 14.94 -7.98
CA GLY A 53 -12.15 15.82 -9.00
C GLY A 53 -12.98 15.04 -10.01
N ASP A 54 -13.19 15.62 -11.20
CA ASP A 54 -14.02 15.01 -12.26
C ASP A 54 -13.44 13.71 -12.82
N ARG A 55 -12.12 13.65 -12.98
CA ARG A 55 -11.40 12.47 -13.50
C ARG A 55 -10.09 12.20 -12.77
N PHE A 56 -9.51 13.23 -12.17
CA PHE A 56 -8.27 13.11 -11.44
C PHE A 56 -8.55 12.89 -9.96
N PHE A 57 -7.83 11.96 -9.35
CA PHE A 57 -7.89 11.75 -7.92
C PHE A 57 -6.50 11.57 -7.30
N ILE A 58 -6.42 11.92 -6.02
CA ILE A 58 -5.30 11.61 -5.14
C ILE A 58 -5.91 10.95 -3.91
N SER A 59 -5.36 9.82 -3.49
CA SER A 59 -5.70 9.19 -2.23
C SER A 59 -4.41 8.71 -1.59
N ASN A 60 -4.02 9.35 -0.50
CA ASN A 60 -2.77 9.06 0.19
C ASN A 60 -1.57 9.25 -0.77
N LEU A 61 -0.75 8.22 -1.01
CA LEU A 61 0.36 8.27 -1.98
C LEU A 61 -0.05 7.84 -3.39
N THR A 62 -1.31 7.46 -3.58
CA THR A 62 -1.82 6.99 -4.87
C THR A 62 -2.41 8.17 -5.63
N VAL A 63 -1.98 8.33 -6.88
CA VAL A 63 -2.55 9.29 -7.83
C VAL A 63 -3.21 8.50 -8.95
N GLY A 64 -4.35 8.96 -9.44
CA GLY A 64 -4.99 8.32 -10.58
C GLY A 64 -5.82 9.24 -11.46
N TYR A 65 -6.13 8.71 -12.64
CA TYR A 65 -6.96 9.34 -13.65
C TYR A 65 -7.98 8.34 -14.19
N THR A 66 -9.25 8.64 -13.98
CA THR A 66 -10.38 7.82 -14.43
C THR A 66 -10.59 7.98 -15.93
N LEU A 67 -10.40 6.87 -16.65
CA LEU A 67 -10.60 6.77 -18.08
C LEU A 67 -12.08 6.53 -18.42
N LEU A 68 -12.74 5.68 -17.62
CA LEU A 68 -14.13 5.29 -17.80
C LEU A 68 -14.77 5.07 -16.42
N GLU A 69 -15.90 5.71 -16.22
CA GLU A 69 -16.73 5.58 -15.01
C GLU A 69 -18.15 5.22 -15.42
N GLU A 70 -18.59 4.05 -15.02
CA GLU A 70 -19.94 3.53 -15.19
C GLU A 70 -20.50 3.08 -13.84
N ARG A 71 -21.81 2.84 -13.76
CA ARG A 71 -22.50 2.55 -12.48
C ARG A 71 -21.86 1.43 -11.63
N ASN A 72 -21.27 0.44 -12.28
CA ASN A 72 -20.74 -0.76 -11.63
C ASN A 72 -19.34 -1.13 -12.16
N PHE A 73 -18.69 -0.22 -12.87
CA PHE A 73 -17.48 -0.52 -13.64
C PHE A 73 -16.61 0.73 -13.75
N TYR A 74 -15.34 0.61 -13.38
CA TYR A 74 -14.39 1.71 -13.38
C TYR A 74 -13.11 1.26 -14.06
N VAL A 75 -12.52 2.14 -14.86
CA VAL A 75 -11.20 1.97 -15.46
C VAL A 75 -10.37 3.20 -15.15
N ASP A 76 -9.25 3.00 -14.47
CA ASP A 76 -8.35 4.06 -14.03
C ASP A 76 -6.94 3.81 -14.54
N LEU A 77 -6.16 4.88 -14.74
CA LEU A 77 -4.71 4.82 -14.72
C LEU A 77 -4.24 5.26 -13.34
N VAL A 78 -3.40 4.45 -12.70
CA VAL A 78 -2.98 4.66 -11.32
C VAL A 78 -1.46 4.64 -11.24
N ALA A 79 -0.90 5.49 -10.39
CA ALA A 79 0.51 5.49 -10.01
C ALA A 79 0.64 5.55 -8.49
N GLN A 80 1.58 4.79 -7.93
CA GLN A 80 1.85 4.74 -6.50
C GLN A 80 3.29 4.30 -6.22
N PRO A 81 3.86 4.64 -5.05
CA PRO A 81 5.10 4.02 -4.59
C PRO A 81 4.92 2.51 -4.47
N ASN A 82 5.93 1.75 -4.86
CA ASN A 82 5.96 0.30 -4.64
C ASN A 82 6.02 0.02 -3.13
N GLU A 83 5.15 -0.87 -2.64
CA GLU A 83 5.06 -1.15 -1.20
C GLU A 83 6.31 -1.87 -0.67
N ASP A 84 7.04 -2.63 -1.50
CA ASP A 84 8.17 -3.45 -1.05
C ASP A 84 9.42 -2.61 -0.75
N GLY A 85 9.65 -1.54 -1.52
CA GLY A 85 10.69 -0.56 -1.20
C GLY A 85 10.48 0.11 0.16
N LEU A 86 9.24 0.27 0.62
CA LEU A 86 8.96 0.92 1.91
C LEU A 86 9.52 0.12 3.11
N PHE A 87 9.63 -1.21 3.00
CA PHE A 87 10.18 -2.05 4.08
C PHE A 87 11.63 -1.72 4.43
N TYR A 88 12.39 -1.18 3.47
CA TYR A 88 13.78 -0.80 3.68
C TYR A 88 13.96 0.51 4.45
N HIS A 89 12.88 1.28 4.64
CA HIS A 89 12.89 2.63 5.21
C HIS A 89 12.00 2.80 6.44
N LEU A 90 11.42 1.71 6.97
CA LEU A 90 10.55 1.72 8.16
C LEU A 90 11.27 2.15 9.45
N ASP A 91 12.56 1.85 9.55
CA ASP A 91 13.45 2.11 10.68
C ASP A 91 13.94 3.56 10.75
N SER A 92 13.95 4.25 9.61
CA SER A 92 14.31 5.66 9.56
C SER A 92 13.28 6.47 10.35
N SER A 93 13.73 7.33 11.27
CA SER A 93 12.91 8.28 12.05
C SER A 93 12.01 9.20 11.21
N THR A 94 12.14 9.09 9.89
CA THR A 94 11.37 9.65 8.79
C THR A 94 9.93 9.12 8.67
N MET A 95 9.64 7.88 9.12
CA MET A 95 8.27 7.33 9.12
C MET A 95 7.41 7.88 10.28
N THR A 96 8.04 8.33 11.37
CA THR A 96 7.36 8.88 12.57
C THR A 96 6.86 10.32 12.44
N MET A 97 6.97 10.96 11.27
CA MET A 97 6.40 12.29 11.02
C MET A 97 6.03 12.53 9.54
N GLY A 98 4.77 12.31 9.19
CA GLY A 98 4.12 13.03 8.07
C GLY A 98 4.72 12.90 6.68
N SER A 99 5.05 11.69 6.23
CA SER A 99 5.82 11.44 4.99
C SER A 99 5.05 11.60 3.66
N LEU A 100 4.37 12.73 3.45
CA LEU A 100 4.25 13.31 2.10
C LEU A 100 5.39 14.29 1.84
N ASN A 101 5.80 15.06 2.85
CA ASN A 101 6.93 15.98 2.73
C ASN A 101 8.28 15.28 2.89
N ALA A 102 8.38 14.18 3.65
CA ALA A 102 9.63 13.46 3.78
C ALA A 102 9.91 12.52 2.58
N PHE A 103 8.85 11.96 1.97
CA PHE A 103 8.94 11.15 0.73
C PHE A 103 9.52 11.95 -0.45
N LEU A 104 9.21 13.25 -0.54
CA LEU A 104 9.69 14.11 -1.63
C LEU A 104 11.05 14.77 -1.37
N THR A 105 11.60 14.72 -0.15
CA THR A 105 12.72 15.61 0.21
C THR A 105 13.98 14.96 0.77
N HIS A 106 14.05 13.66 1.09
CA HIS A 106 15.28 13.06 1.60
C HIS A 106 15.46 11.61 1.09
N ILE A 107 15.98 11.46 -0.13
CA ILE A 107 16.76 10.27 -0.52
C ILE A 107 18.20 10.58 -0.12
N GLY A 108 18.70 9.91 0.91
CA GLY A 108 20.11 9.94 1.30
C GLY A 108 20.33 9.90 2.81
N GLY A 109 20.78 8.74 3.30
CA GLY A 109 21.31 8.58 4.65
C GLY A 109 21.85 7.16 4.87
N ALA A 110 23.18 7.06 5.00
CA ALA A 110 23.97 5.83 4.96
C ALA A 110 24.00 5.01 6.27
N GLY A 111 24.03 3.69 6.12
CA GLY A 111 24.69 2.72 7.01
C GLY A 111 24.87 1.36 6.31
N GLU A 112 25.91 0.57 6.63
CA GLU A 112 26.15 -0.77 6.04
C GLU A 112 25.08 -1.79 6.47
N ALA A 113 23.92 -1.70 5.81
CA ALA A 113 22.87 -2.69 5.67
C ALA A 113 22.40 -2.63 4.21
N ILE A 114 21.75 -3.67 3.69
CA ILE A 114 21.22 -3.63 2.33
C ILE A 114 20.11 -2.57 2.27
N GLU A 115 20.35 -1.49 1.53
CA GLU A 115 19.41 -0.40 1.29
C GLU A 115 18.81 -0.56 -0.12
N ARG A 116 17.51 -0.32 -0.26
CA ARG A 116 16.79 -0.37 -1.55
C ARG A 116 16.06 0.92 -1.78
N ASP A 117 16.12 1.42 -3.01
CA ASP A 117 15.36 2.60 -3.40
C ASP A 117 13.87 2.26 -3.52
N ILE A 118 13.02 3.23 -3.20
CA ILE A 118 11.58 3.09 -3.40
C ILE A 118 11.26 3.42 -4.86
N SER A 119 10.77 2.44 -5.61
CA SER A 119 10.27 2.66 -6.97
C SER A 119 8.87 3.29 -6.97
N VAL A 120 8.50 3.94 -8.07
CA VAL A 120 7.11 4.29 -8.37
C VAL A 120 6.64 3.37 -9.50
N VAL A 121 5.49 2.74 -9.27
CA VAL A 121 4.84 1.85 -10.23
C VAL A 121 3.56 2.49 -10.76
N ALA A 122 3.27 2.28 -12.03
CA ALA A 122 2.08 2.83 -12.66
C ALA A 122 1.47 1.87 -13.69
N GLY A 123 0.16 1.96 -13.89
CA GLY A 123 -0.55 1.13 -14.86
C GLY A 123 -2.07 1.15 -14.70
N PRO A 124 -2.78 0.38 -15.53
CA PRO A 124 -4.23 0.35 -15.53
C PRO A 124 -4.81 -0.42 -14.34
N SER A 125 -5.96 0.04 -13.87
CA SER A 125 -6.80 -0.63 -12.87
C SER A 125 -8.23 -0.73 -13.39
N VAL A 126 -8.86 -1.87 -13.14
CA VAL A 126 -10.27 -2.13 -13.45
C VAL A 126 -10.97 -2.55 -12.18
N THR A 127 -12.10 -1.92 -11.85
CA THR A 127 -12.91 -2.27 -10.68
C THR A 127 -14.35 -2.58 -11.08
N LEU A 128 -14.83 -3.76 -10.71
CA LEU A 128 -16.21 -4.20 -10.82
C LEU A 128 -16.92 -4.03 -9.48
N VAL A 129 -17.90 -3.13 -9.40
CA VAL A 129 -18.64 -2.87 -8.16
C VAL A 129 -19.84 -3.81 -8.07
N GLY A 130 -19.79 -4.73 -7.11
CA GLY A 130 -20.81 -5.74 -6.89
C GLY A 130 -21.72 -5.44 -5.70
N LYS A 131 -22.74 -6.28 -5.53
CA LYS A 131 -23.62 -6.22 -4.36
C LYS A 131 -22.90 -6.68 -3.09
N TYR A 132 -22.14 -7.77 -3.19
CA TYR A 132 -21.54 -8.46 -2.04
C TYR A 132 -20.05 -8.16 -1.88
N ALA A 133 -19.34 -7.93 -2.97
CA ALA A 133 -17.94 -7.54 -2.99
C ALA A 133 -17.67 -6.73 -4.25
N ASP A 134 -16.65 -5.89 -4.19
CA ASP A 134 -16.10 -5.15 -5.31
C ASP A 134 -14.81 -5.87 -5.71
N LEU A 135 -14.66 -6.18 -7.01
CA LEU A 135 -13.52 -6.92 -7.54
C LEU A 135 -12.62 -5.96 -8.29
N SER A 136 -11.36 -5.84 -7.88
CA SER A 136 -10.38 -4.99 -8.56
C SER A 136 -9.23 -5.81 -9.11
N LEU A 137 -8.80 -5.47 -10.33
CA LEU A 137 -7.61 -6.00 -10.99
C LEU A 137 -6.78 -4.81 -11.47
N ALA A 138 -5.54 -4.71 -11.01
CA ALA A 138 -4.60 -3.69 -11.46
C ALA A 138 -3.27 -4.33 -11.86
N SER A 139 -2.63 -3.79 -12.89
CA SER A 139 -1.32 -4.24 -13.34
C SER A 139 -0.41 -3.03 -13.44
N PHE A 140 0.74 -3.09 -12.78
CA PHE A 140 1.66 -1.98 -12.63
C PHE A 140 3.04 -2.35 -13.14
N HIS A 141 3.75 -1.35 -13.66
CA HIS A 141 5.14 -1.46 -14.07
C HIS A 141 5.96 -0.33 -13.44
N ASP A 142 7.23 -0.59 -13.15
CA ASP A 142 8.17 0.42 -12.65
C ASP A 142 8.41 1.51 -13.69
N ILE A 143 8.11 2.77 -13.32
CA ILE A 143 8.33 3.96 -14.17
C ILE A 143 9.54 4.79 -13.71
N THR A 144 10.23 4.34 -12.66
CA THR A 144 11.40 4.99 -12.06
C THR A 144 12.72 4.30 -12.36
N ALA A 145 12.68 3.15 -13.05
CA ALA A 145 13.86 2.41 -13.47
C ALA A 145 14.74 1.93 -12.29
N VAL A 146 14.10 1.56 -11.19
CA VAL A 146 14.73 1.02 -9.98
C VAL A 146 14.89 -0.50 -10.08
N HIS A 147 13.85 -1.21 -10.51
CA HIS A 147 13.84 -2.66 -10.68
C HIS A 147 13.36 -3.13 -12.05
N TYR A 148 12.71 -2.27 -12.86
CA TYR A 148 12.17 -2.60 -14.20
C TYR A 148 11.14 -3.74 -14.25
N GLY A 149 10.67 -4.18 -13.08
CA GLY A 149 9.70 -5.24 -12.92
C GLY A 149 8.26 -4.73 -12.86
N SER A 150 7.34 -5.67 -12.69
CA SER A 150 5.90 -5.49 -12.74
C SER A 150 5.22 -6.24 -11.60
N GLU A 151 4.05 -5.74 -11.22
CA GLU A 151 3.20 -6.38 -10.22
C GLU A 151 1.74 -6.32 -10.62
N THR A 152 0.99 -7.39 -10.34
CA THR A 152 -0.45 -7.47 -10.63
C THR A 152 -1.23 -7.72 -9.34
N HIS A 153 -2.15 -6.82 -9.05
CA HIS A 153 -2.96 -6.81 -7.85
C HIS A 153 -4.37 -7.30 -8.17
N LEU A 154 -4.83 -8.29 -7.43
CA LEU A 154 -6.22 -8.76 -7.43
C LEU A 154 -6.79 -8.56 -6.03
N SER A 155 -7.95 -7.91 -5.91
CA SER A 155 -8.59 -7.72 -4.61
C SER A 155 -10.11 -7.86 -4.65
N LEU A 156 -10.66 -8.30 -3.51
CA LEU A 156 -12.06 -8.38 -3.19
C LEU A 156 -12.32 -7.53 -1.95
N ASP A 157 -13.06 -6.44 -2.14
CA ASP A 157 -13.25 -5.40 -1.14
C ASP A 157 -14.74 -5.23 -0.81
N LYS A 158 -15.07 -5.01 0.46
CA LYS A 158 -16.38 -4.50 0.83
C LYS A 158 -16.38 -3.72 2.11
N GLN A 159 -17.28 -2.75 2.20
CA GLN A 159 -17.62 -2.04 3.41
C GLN A 159 -19.13 -2.09 3.67
N PHE A 160 -19.51 -2.18 4.93
CA PHE A 160 -20.90 -2.18 5.37
C PHE A 160 -21.05 -1.58 6.77
N PRO A 161 -22.22 -1.01 7.10
CA PRO A 161 -22.48 -0.51 8.44
C PRO A 161 -22.52 -1.67 9.44
N LEU A 162 -21.83 -1.52 10.57
CA LEU A 162 -21.77 -2.51 11.65
C LEU A 162 -21.65 -1.79 13.00
N PHE A 163 -22.53 -2.11 13.96
CA PHE A 163 -22.55 -1.52 15.31
C PHE A 163 -22.52 0.02 15.35
N GLY A 164 -23.22 0.67 14.43
CA GLY A 164 -23.23 2.14 14.31
C GLY A 164 -21.94 2.74 13.72
N GLY A 165 -20.94 1.92 13.43
CA GLY A 165 -19.76 2.27 12.65
C GLY A 165 -19.79 1.69 11.23
N THR A 166 -18.65 1.77 10.57
CA THR A 166 -18.39 1.15 9.27
C THR A 166 -17.33 0.08 9.45
N PHE A 167 -17.65 -1.15 9.07
CA PHE A 167 -16.69 -2.23 8.96
C PHE A 167 -16.39 -2.48 7.49
N GLY A 168 -15.13 -2.76 7.17
CA GLY A 168 -14.80 -3.27 5.86
C GLY A 168 -13.66 -4.25 5.89
N TYR A 169 -13.63 -5.07 4.85
CA TYR A 169 -12.63 -6.09 4.64
C TYR A 169 -12.07 -5.99 3.22
N SER A 170 -10.85 -6.50 3.06
CA SER A 170 -10.20 -6.69 1.77
C SER A 170 -9.48 -8.03 1.79
N LEU A 171 -9.68 -8.85 0.77
CA LEU A 171 -8.92 -10.07 0.52
C LEU A 171 -8.22 -9.90 -0.83
N GLY A 172 -6.92 -10.10 -0.89
CA GLY A 172 -6.20 -9.87 -2.14
C GLY A 172 -4.98 -10.75 -2.34
N ALA A 173 -4.49 -10.72 -3.57
CA ALA A 173 -3.25 -11.33 -3.98
C ALA A 173 -2.45 -10.36 -4.86
N VAL A 174 -1.13 -10.37 -4.72
CA VAL A 174 -0.20 -9.57 -5.51
C VAL A 174 0.81 -10.51 -6.15
N GLN A 175 0.72 -10.66 -7.47
CA GLN A 175 1.76 -11.35 -8.24
C GLN A 175 2.87 -10.34 -8.53
N LYS A 176 4.12 -10.76 -8.34
CA LYS A 176 5.33 -9.98 -8.59
C LYS A 176 6.24 -10.78 -9.51
N ASP A 177 6.86 -10.10 -10.48
CA ASP A 177 7.79 -10.75 -11.39
C ASP A 177 9.20 -10.93 -10.79
N GLU A 178 9.98 -11.79 -11.43
CA GLU A 178 11.36 -12.10 -11.05
C GLU A 178 12.25 -10.85 -10.92
N ASP A 179 12.05 -9.81 -11.74
CA ASP A 179 12.89 -8.60 -11.72
C ASP A 179 12.65 -7.75 -10.47
N LEU A 180 11.38 -7.54 -10.10
CA LEU A 180 11.02 -6.92 -8.81
C LEU A 180 11.58 -7.75 -7.65
N VAL A 181 11.38 -9.08 -7.69
CA VAL A 181 11.79 -9.99 -6.61
C VAL A 181 13.31 -10.01 -6.45
N ARG A 182 14.05 -10.04 -7.57
CA ARG A 182 15.50 -9.96 -7.59
C ARG A 182 16.01 -8.67 -6.95
N TYR A 183 15.34 -7.54 -7.20
CA TYR A 183 15.78 -6.27 -6.61
C TYR A 183 15.50 -6.20 -5.12
N TYR A 184 14.27 -6.47 -4.68
CA TYR A 184 13.88 -6.24 -3.27
C TYR A 184 14.14 -7.41 -2.32
N TYR A 185 14.37 -8.63 -2.80
CA TYR A 185 14.48 -9.80 -1.94
C TYR A 185 15.72 -10.65 -2.19
N HIS A 186 16.62 -10.23 -3.09
CA HIS A 186 17.88 -10.91 -3.36
C HIS A 186 19.07 -9.96 -3.20
N VAL A 187 20.25 -10.54 -2.97
CA VAL A 187 21.51 -9.80 -2.86
C VAL A 187 22.13 -9.58 -4.23
N THR A 188 22.69 -8.39 -4.46
CA THR A 188 23.50 -8.10 -5.65
C THR A 188 24.90 -8.73 -5.52
N GLU A 189 25.65 -8.78 -6.64
CA GLU A 189 27.04 -9.27 -6.61
C GLU A 189 27.97 -8.40 -5.74
N GLU A 190 27.64 -7.12 -5.60
CA GLU A 190 28.40 -6.13 -4.84
C GLU A 190 28.11 -6.21 -3.33
N GLU A 191 26.86 -6.55 -2.97
CA GLU A 191 26.42 -6.75 -1.59
C GLU A 191 26.87 -8.10 -1.01
N ALA A 192 27.01 -9.12 -1.87
CA ALA A 192 27.18 -10.50 -1.44
C ALA A 192 28.65 -10.95 -1.37
N GLY A 193 29.10 -11.28 -0.17
CA GLY A 193 30.34 -12.05 0.01
C GLY A 193 30.30 -13.42 -0.71
N LEU A 194 31.46 -14.07 -0.87
CA LEU A 194 31.57 -15.37 -1.58
C LEU A 194 30.58 -16.44 -1.08
N MET A 195 30.34 -16.50 0.24
CA MET A 195 29.41 -17.45 0.84
C MET A 195 27.94 -17.11 0.56
N ALA A 196 27.56 -15.84 0.66
CA ALA A 196 26.21 -15.38 0.34
C ALA A 196 25.88 -15.61 -1.15
N ARG A 197 26.85 -15.42 -2.04
CA ARG A 197 26.72 -15.74 -3.48
C ARG A 197 26.50 -17.23 -3.72
N ALA A 198 27.26 -18.10 -3.05
CA ALA A 198 27.08 -19.54 -3.19
C ALA A 198 25.70 -19.98 -2.69
N TYR A 199 25.24 -19.41 -1.58
CA TYR A 199 23.90 -19.66 -1.03
C TYR A 199 22.79 -19.18 -1.98
N ALA A 200 22.88 -17.96 -2.51
CA ALA A 200 21.88 -17.39 -3.42
C ALA A 200 21.70 -18.19 -4.73
N ARG A 201 22.69 -18.98 -5.15
CA ARG A 201 22.53 -19.88 -6.31
C ARG A 201 21.55 -21.03 -6.07
N TYR A 202 21.36 -21.43 -4.81
CA TYR A 202 20.38 -22.48 -4.46
C TYR A 202 18.95 -21.94 -4.34
N TYR A 203 18.80 -20.61 -4.29
CA TYR A 203 17.53 -19.90 -4.20
C TYR A 203 17.52 -18.82 -5.28
N PRO A 204 17.35 -19.18 -6.57
CA PRO A 204 17.23 -18.19 -7.64
C PRO A 204 15.92 -17.40 -7.49
N PRO A 205 15.89 -16.13 -7.93
CA PRO A 205 14.67 -15.36 -7.88
C PRO A 205 13.65 -15.95 -8.84
N GLY A 206 12.37 -15.72 -8.56
CA GLY A 206 11.28 -16.17 -9.41
C GLY A 206 10.04 -15.32 -9.22
N ASP A 207 9.03 -15.58 -10.02
CA ASP A 207 7.72 -14.96 -9.85
C ASP A 207 7.07 -15.46 -8.55
N VAL A 208 6.52 -14.54 -7.76
CA VAL A 208 5.90 -14.86 -6.46
C VAL A 208 4.48 -14.32 -6.37
N VAL A 209 3.64 -14.95 -5.55
CA VAL A 209 2.27 -14.47 -5.30
C VAL A 209 2.00 -14.31 -3.81
N ASP A 210 2.05 -13.06 -3.34
CA ASP A 210 1.70 -12.72 -1.96
C ASP A 210 0.18 -12.66 -1.80
N ARG A 211 -0.31 -12.99 -0.61
CA ARG A 211 -1.74 -12.93 -0.26
C ARG A 211 -1.92 -12.07 0.96
N TYR A 212 -3.03 -11.35 1.04
CA TYR A 212 -3.33 -10.56 2.23
C TYR A 212 -4.80 -10.56 2.59
N ALA A 213 -5.06 -10.38 3.88
CA ALA A 213 -6.37 -10.09 4.43
C ALA A 213 -6.30 -8.79 5.23
N ARG A 214 -7.25 -7.90 4.99
CA ARG A 214 -7.31 -6.60 5.64
C ARG A 214 -8.66 -6.39 6.27
N LEU A 215 -8.66 -5.81 7.46
CA LEU A 215 -9.85 -5.38 8.18
C LEU A 215 -9.71 -3.91 8.55
N HIS A 216 -10.81 -3.18 8.50
CA HIS A 216 -10.89 -1.85 9.09
C HIS A 216 -12.26 -1.64 9.74
N PHE A 217 -12.26 -0.87 10.82
CA PHE A 217 -13.45 -0.46 11.53
C PHE A 217 -13.33 1.01 11.90
N SER A 218 -14.37 1.80 11.64
CA SER A 218 -14.46 3.18 12.09
C SER A 218 -15.79 3.47 12.78
N TYR A 219 -15.73 4.05 13.97
CA TYR A 219 -16.92 4.42 14.74
C TYR A 219 -16.98 5.95 14.90
N PRO A 220 -18.02 6.63 14.38
CA PRO A 220 -18.13 8.08 14.49
C PRO A 220 -18.47 8.49 15.93
N LEU A 221 -17.65 9.38 16.51
CA LEU A 221 -17.89 10.00 17.80
C LEU A 221 -18.61 11.36 17.65
N SER A 222 -18.32 12.07 16.56
CA SER A 222 -18.97 13.33 16.17
C SER A 222 -18.93 13.48 14.65
N ALA A 223 -19.33 14.64 14.12
CA ALA A 223 -19.27 14.92 12.68
C ALA A 223 -17.84 14.84 12.09
N ASN A 224 -16.81 15.09 12.92
CA ASN A 224 -15.43 15.24 12.47
C ASN A 224 -14.45 14.30 13.16
N LEU A 225 -14.93 13.51 14.13
CA LEU A 225 -14.09 12.67 14.98
C LEU A 225 -14.58 11.23 14.92
N ASP A 226 -13.67 10.30 14.62
CA ASP A 226 -13.97 8.87 14.60
C ASP A 226 -12.87 8.04 15.29
N VAL A 227 -13.27 6.96 15.97
CA VAL A 227 -12.33 5.93 16.43
C VAL A 227 -12.05 5.02 15.25
N ARG A 228 -10.77 4.71 15.00
CA ARG A 228 -10.35 3.83 13.93
C ARG A 228 -9.51 2.67 14.42
N PHE A 229 -9.79 1.52 13.82
CA PHE A 229 -8.97 0.33 13.89
C PHE A 229 -8.72 -0.19 12.48
N GLY A 230 -7.50 -0.62 12.20
CA GLY A 230 -7.14 -1.28 10.96
C GLY A 230 -6.11 -2.36 11.21
N ALA A 231 -6.21 -3.46 10.48
CA ALA A 231 -5.22 -4.54 10.50
C ALA A 231 -5.05 -5.12 9.08
N LYS A 232 -3.81 -5.46 8.70
CA LYS A 232 -3.43 -6.16 7.46
C LYS A 232 -2.55 -7.34 7.85
N TYR A 233 -3.01 -8.54 7.57
CA TYR A 233 -2.19 -9.75 7.59
C TYR A 233 -1.72 -10.03 6.17
N THR A 234 -0.42 -10.27 5.99
CA THR A 234 0.19 -10.64 4.70
C THR A 234 0.87 -11.99 4.84
N GLN A 235 0.61 -12.89 3.90
CA GLN A 235 1.31 -14.14 3.72
C GLN A 235 2.14 -14.05 2.44
N PHE A 236 3.44 -14.28 2.58
CA PHE A 236 4.41 -14.17 1.50
C PHE A 236 4.68 -15.53 0.88
N ASP A 237 4.77 -15.55 -0.45
CA ASP A 237 5.26 -16.71 -1.19
C ASP A 237 6.79 -16.74 -1.18
N MET A 238 7.35 -17.71 -0.47
CA MET A 238 8.80 -17.79 -0.26
C MET A 238 9.54 -18.46 -1.42
N GLU A 239 8.82 -19.11 -2.34
CA GLU A 239 9.43 -19.80 -3.49
C GLU A 239 9.85 -18.77 -4.55
N GLY A 240 11.14 -18.45 -4.58
CA GLY A 240 11.68 -17.38 -5.42
C GLY A 240 12.22 -16.19 -4.62
N ARG A 241 12.20 -16.25 -3.28
CA ARG A 241 12.86 -15.27 -2.39
C ARG A 241 14.08 -15.88 -1.72
N LEU A 242 15.05 -15.03 -1.38
CA LEU A 242 16.24 -15.46 -0.67
C LEU A 242 15.97 -15.50 0.85
N PRO A 243 16.06 -16.67 1.51
CA PRO A 243 15.80 -16.78 2.95
C PRO A 243 16.78 -15.98 3.83
N LEU A 244 17.91 -15.56 3.27
CA LEU A 244 18.87 -14.68 3.96
C LEU A 244 18.35 -13.25 4.13
N LEU A 245 17.50 -12.78 3.20
CA LEU A 245 16.93 -11.44 3.22
C LEU A 245 15.51 -11.41 3.78
N MET A 246 14.83 -12.55 3.82
CA MET A 246 13.46 -12.65 4.30
C MET A 246 13.29 -14.00 5.01
N ASP A 247 13.22 -13.98 6.33
CA ASP A 247 13.17 -15.17 7.18
C ASP A 247 11.78 -15.42 7.79
N THR A 248 10.82 -14.53 7.56
CA THR A 248 9.40 -14.71 7.88
C THR A 248 8.55 -14.88 6.62
N SER A 249 7.56 -15.78 6.68
CA SER A 249 6.55 -15.95 5.63
C SER A 249 5.28 -15.13 5.87
N GLU A 250 5.22 -14.38 6.97
CA GLU A 250 4.02 -13.63 7.36
C GLU A 250 4.35 -12.34 8.10
N THR A 251 3.48 -11.34 7.93
CA THR A 251 3.51 -10.09 8.71
C THR A 251 2.11 -9.63 9.08
N LEU A 252 2.02 -8.97 10.23
CA LEU A 252 0.84 -8.29 10.72
C LEU A 252 1.13 -6.79 10.89
N SER A 253 0.41 -5.95 10.17
CA SER A 253 0.39 -4.51 10.38
C SER A 253 -0.93 -4.09 11.00
N TRP A 254 -0.93 -3.16 11.94
CA TRP A 254 -2.16 -2.67 12.56
C TRP A 254 -2.05 -1.21 12.99
N PHE A 255 -3.21 -0.56 13.15
CA PHE A 255 -3.33 0.78 13.71
C PHE A 255 -4.61 0.86 14.55
N ALA A 256 -4.53 1.50 15.72
CA ALA A 256 -5.67 1.83 16.55
C ALA A 256 -5.53 3.26 17.07
N GLY A 257 -6.56 4.08 16.90
CA GLY A 257 -6.50 5.48 17.30
C GLY A 257 -7.78 6.26 17.10
N ILE A 258 -7.67 7.57 17.29
CA ILE A 258 -8.75 8.54 17.04
C ILE A 258 -8.32 9.40 15.86
N GLN A 259 -9.21 9.59 14.90
CA GLN A 259 -8.99 10.40 13.73
C GLN A 259 -9.89 11.63 13.74
N TYR A 260 -9.29 12.78 13.49
CA TYR A 260 -10.00 14.02 13.16
C TYR A 260 -9.95 14.25 11.65
N SER A 261 -11.08 14.64 11.06
CA SER A 261 -11.21 14.89 9.62
C SER A 261 -11.84 16.25 9.33
N ILE A 262 -11.37 16.89 8.26
CA ILE A 262 -11.93 18.12 7.67
C ILE A 262 -11.98 17.98 6.14
N GLY A 263 -12.96 18.60 5.48
CA GLY A 263 -13.14 18.47 4.03
C GLY A 263 -14.33 19.24 3.45
N SER A 264 -14.48 19.23 2.12
CA SER A 264 -15.47 20.04 1.37
C SER A 264 -16.94 19.59 1.47
N GLY A 265 -17.34 18.86 2.50
CA GLY A 265 -18.71 18.34 2.66
C GLY A 265 -19.14 18.08 4.10
N GLN A 266 -18.60 18.85 5.06
CA GLN A 266 -19.04 18.86 6.47
C GLN A 266 -20.02 19.99 6.75
#